data_AF-A0A0C7NED0-F1
#
_entry.id   AF-A0A0C7NED0-F1
#
_cell.length_a   1.000
_cell.length_b   1.000
_cell.length_c   1.000
_cell.angle_alpha   90.00
_cell.angle_beta   90.00
_cell.angle_gamma   90.00
#
_symmetry.space_group_name_H-M   'P 1'
#
loop_
_entity.id
_entity.type
_entity.pdbx_description
1 polymer ?
#
loop_
_entity_poly.entity_id
_entity_poly.type
_entity_poly.pdbx_seq_one_letter_code
_entity_poly.pdbx_strand_id
1 'polypeptide(L)'
;MLRRFPISQSVRLLSSSRIAFQQAKTGSEKVISSCPAGTVLNLQIKKSGKEPVALEDHEYPEWLWSVLDEDAQLKMLQKDPLKLRRKQLRTSNRQKIKQNNFLSEI
;
A
#
# COMPACT_ATOMS: atom_id res chain seq x y z
N MET A 1 5.64 30.36 44.97
CA MET A 1 4.50 29.47 44.69
C MET A 1 4.36 29.31 43.18
N LEU A 2 4.90 28.24 42.59
CA LEU A 2 4.76 27.95 41.16
C LEU A 2 3.69 26.87 40.98
N ARG A 3 2.57 27.25 40.34
CA ARG A 3 1.41 26.37 40.12
C ARG A 3 1.75 25.36 39.02
N ARG A 4 1.75 24.07 39.38
CA ARG A 4 1.84 22.95 38.43
C ARG A 4 0.47 22.74 37.78
N PHE A 5 0.41 22.74 36.45
CA PHE A 5 -0.78 22.33 35.71
C PHE A 5 -0.83 20.79 35.60
N PRO A 6 -1.97 20.12 35.84
CA PRO A 6 -2.07 18.68 35.68
C PRO A 6 -2.14 18.28 34.20
N ILE A 7 -1.32 17.31 33.81
CA ILE A 7 -1.34 16.66 32.49
C ILE A 7 -2.61 15.82 32.40
N SER A 8 -3.57 16.27 31.59
CA SER A 8 -4.77 15.50 31.26
C SER A 8 -4.37 14.28 30.41
N GLN A 9 -4.42 13.09 31.02
CA GLN A 9 -4.23 11.83 30.30
C GLN A 9 -5.49 11.52 29.49
N SER A 10 -5.41 11.69 28.16
CA SER A 10 -6.44 11.24 27.23
C SER A 10 -6.39 9.71 27.13
N VAL A 11 -7.36 9.04 27.76
CA VAL A 11 -7.56 7.59 27.62
C VAL A 11 -8.12 7.33 26.22
N ARG A 12 -7.28 6.80 25.31
CA ARG A 12 -7.74 6.33 24.00
C ARG A 12 -8.41 4.98 24.19
N LEU A 13 -9.74 4.96 24.16
CA LEU A 13 -10.53 3.74 24.10
C LEU A 13 -10.30 3.06 22.74
N LEU A 14 -9.71 1.87 22.75
CA LEU A 14 -9.58 1.02 21.58
C LEU A 14 -10.97 0.49 21.20
N SER A 15 -11.59 1.10 20.19
CA SER A 15 -12.83 0.61 19.60
C SER A 15 -12.54 -0.65 18.78
N SER A 16 -13.01 -1.80 19.24
CA SER A 16 -12.86 -3.12 18.61
C SER A 16 -13.96 -3.48 17.61
N SER A 17 -14.78 -2.51 17.18
CA SER A 17 -15.98 -2.78 16.36
C SER A 17 -15.70 -3.19 14.90
N ARG A 18 -14.44 -3.22 14.44
CA ARG A 18 -14.09 -3.57 13.05
C ARG A 18 -13.79 -5.04 12.80
N ILE A 19 -13.85 -5.91 13.80
CA ILE A 19 -13.50 -7.33 13.62
C ILE A 19 -14.68 -8.16 13.09
N ALA A 20 -15.92 -7.68 13.19
CA ALA A 20 -17.12 -8.47 12.90
C ALA A 20 -17.60 -8.46 11.43
N PHE A 21 -17.02 -7.64 10.53
CA PHE A 21 -17.54 -7.48 9.15
C PHE A 21 -16.78 -8.26 8.06
N GLN A 22 -15.82 -9.13 8.43
CA GLN A 22 -15.16 -10.04 7.50
C GLN A 22 -15.82 -11.42 7.55
N GLN A 23 -17.05 -11.53 7.06
CA GLN A 23 -17.66 -12.82 6.76
C GLN A 23 -17.70 -13.06 5.25
N ALA A 24 -16.74 -13.87 4.82
CA ALA A 24 -16.69 -14.79 3.68
C ALA A 24 -17.68 -14.60 2.52
N LYS A 25 -17.15 -14.14 1.37
CA LYS A 25 -17.58 -14.61 0.05
C LYS A 25 -16.46 -15.50 -0.53
N THR A 26 -16.57 -16.80 -0.32
CA THR A 26 -15.73 -17.81 -0.97
C THR A 26 -16.45 -18.32 -2.21
N GLY A 27 -16.12 -17.77 -3.38
CA GLY A 27 -16.72 -18.22 -4.65
C GLY A 27 -17.02 -17.14 -5.70
N SER A 28 -16.38 -15.97 -5.64
CA SER A 28 -16.31 -15.10 -6.81
C SER A 28 -15.01 -15.40 -7.54
N GLU A 29 -15.08 -15.62 -8.86
CA GLU A 29 -13.93 -15.51 -9.75
C GLU A 29 -13.09 -14.29 -9.31
N LYS A 30 -11.76 -14.46 -9.22
CA LYS A 30 -10.88 -13.38 -8.77
C LYS A 30 -11.16 -12.18 -9.67
N VAL A 31 -11.81 -11.16 -9.12
CA VAL A 31 -12.05 -9.90 -9.83
C VAL A 31 -10.66 -9.33 -10.11
N ILE A 32 -10.22 -9.42 -11.38
CA ILE A 32 -8.87 -9.04 -11.81
C ILE A 32 -8.73 -7.52 -11.74
N SER A 33 -9.74 -6.79 -12.19
CA SER A 33 -9.80 -5.33 -12.16
C SER A 33 -10.99 -4.83 -11.34
N SER A 34 -10.79 -3.74 -10.60
CA SER A 34 -11.88 -3.10 -9.85
C SER A 34 -12.79 -2.24 -10.74
N CYS A 35 -12.35 -1.89 -11.95
CA CYS A 35 -13.03 -0.95 -12.84
C CYS A 35 -13.46 -1.69 -14.09
N PRO A 36 -14.77 -1.79 -14.40
CA PRO A 36 -15.23 -2.41 -15.64
C PRO A 36 -14.82 -1.55 -16.84
N ALA A 37 -14.76 -2.20 -18.01
CA ALA A 37 -14.54 -1.51 -19.27
C ALA A 37 -15.62 -0.44 -19.52
N GLY A 38 -15.25 0.64 -20.19
CA GLY A 38 -16.11 1.79 -20.43
C GLY A 38 -16.17 2.80 -19.27
N THR A 39 -15.50 2.54 -18.14
CA THR A 39 -15.46 3.49 -17.02
C THR A 39 -14.65 4.73 -17.41
N VAL A 40 -15.27 5.91 -17.38
CA VAL A 40 -14.59 7.18 -17.66
C VAL A 40 -13.72 7.58 -16.47
N LEU A 41 -12.43 7.85 -16.71
CA LEU A 41 -11.45 8.17 -15.67
C LEU A 41 -11.17 9.67 -15.66
N ASN A 42 -11.33 10.30 -14.49
CA ASN A 42 -11.01 11.72 -14.29
C ASN A 42 -9.48 11.93 -14.15
N LEU A 43 -8.78 11.84 -15.28
CA LEU A 43 -7.31 11.96 -15.37
C LEU A 43 -6.86 13.11 -16.28
N GLN A 44 -7.80 13.83 -16.89
CA GLN A 44 -7.49 14.88 -17.85
C GLN A 44 -6.96 16.13 -17.15
N ILE A 45 -5.69 16.47 -17.42
CA ILE A 45 -5.03 17.67 -16.89
C ILE A 45 -5.06 18.82 -17.92
N LYS A 46 -4.98 18.49 -19.21
CA LYS A 46 -4.97 19.49 -20.30
C LYS A 46 -6.39 19.89 -20.69
N LYS A 47 -6.60 21.17 -20.98
CA LYS A 47 -7.91 21.69 -21.42
C LYS A 47 -8.36 21.13 -22.78
N SER A 48 -7.41 20.85 -23.67
CA SER A 48 -7.66 20.14 -24.93
C SER A 48 -7.33 18.66 -24.75
N GLY A 49 -8.38 17.84 -24.67
CA GLY A 49 -8.28 16.39 -24.49
C GLY A 49 -9.66 15.77 -24.29
N LYS A 50 -9.77 14.46 -24.53
CA LYS A 50 -10.91 13.65 -24.10
C LYS A 50 -10.52 12.91 -22.82
N GLU A 51 -11.50 12.64 -21.96
CA GLU A 51 -11.27 11.83 -20.78
C GLU A 51 -10.92 10.40 -21.19
N PRO A 52 -9.84 9.80 -20.66
CA PRO A 52 -9.50 8.43 -20.95
C PRO A 52 -10.56 7.49 -20.36
N VAL A 53 -10.96 6.51 -21.17
CA VAL A 53 -11.93 5.49 -20.78
C VAL A 53 -11.20 4.19 -20.51
N ALA A 54 -11.59 3.48 -19.46
CA ALA A 54 -11.05 2.16 -19.15
C ALA A 54 -11.37 1.18 -20.28
N LEU A 55 -10.34 0.55 -20.81
CA LEU A 55 -10.41 -0.58 -21.74
C LEU A 55 -10.74 -1.88 -21.01
N GLU A 56 -10.91 -2.96 -21.78
CA GLU A 56 -11.05 -4.32 -21.26
C GLU A 56 -9.74 -4.85 -20.66
N ASP A 57 -9.83 -5.78 -19.69
CA ASP A 57 -8.67 -6.27 -18.92
C ASP A 57 -7.57 -6.90 -19.80
N HIS A 58 -7.94 -7.51 -20.92
CA HIS A 58 -7.03 -8.19 -21.84
C HIS A 58 -6.30 -7.25 -22.79
N GLU A 59 -6.79 -6.02 -22.98
CA GLU A 59 -6.11 -5.01 -23.79
C GLU A 59 -4.94 -4.38 -23.03
N TYR A 60 -4.93 -4.50 -21.70
CA TYR A 60 -3.80 -4.06 -20.90
C TYR A 60 -2.66 -5.08 -20.93
N PRO A 61 -1.41 -4.61 -20.85
CA PRO A 61 -0.26 -5.50 -20.76
C PRO A 61 -0.31 -6.42 -19.52
N GLU A 62 0.10 -7.68 -19.70
CA GLU A 62 0.11 -8.70 -18.65
C GLU A 62 0.89 -8.29 -17.38
N TRP A 63 1.94 -7.48 -17.52
CA TRP A 63 2.74 -7.06 -16.37
C TRP A 63 1.91 -6.30 -15.33
N LEU A 64 0.84 -5.60 -15.72
CA LEU A 64 -0.01 -4.80 -14.83
C LEU A 64 -0.57 -5.63 -13.68
N TRP A 65 -1.01 -6.85 -13.98
CA TRP A 65 -1.65 -7.74 -13.03
C TRP A 65 -0.68 -8.36 -12.02
N SER A 66 0.61 -8.43 -12.38
CA SER A 66 1.66 -8.96 -11.52
C SER A 66 2.27 -7.95 -10.54
N VAL A 67 1.97 -6.65 -10.69
CA VAL A 67 2.64 -5.57 -9.94
C VAL A 67 2.40 -5.64 -8.43
N LEU A 68 1.19 -6.04 -8.04
CA LEU A 68 0.79 -6.12 -6.63
C LEU A 68 1.01 -7.51 -6.02
N ASP A 69 1.35 -8.50 -6.85
CA ASP A 69 1.60 -9.87 -6.38
C ASP A 69 2.99 -9.97 -5.75
N GLU A 70 3.01 -10.17 -4.43
CA GLU A 70 4.25 -10.25 -3.66
C GLU A 70 5.13 -11.42 -4.13
N ASP A 71 4.53 -12.57 -4.43
CA ASP A 71 5.23 -13.76 -4.91
C ASP A 71 5.88 -13.54 -6.29
N ALA A 72 5.17 -12.86 -7.21
CA ALA A 72 5.71 -12.51 -8.52
C ALA A 72 6.91 -11.56 -8.38
N GLN A 73 6.78 -10.55 -7.51
CA GLN A 73 7.86 -9.61 -7.23
C GLN A 73 9.06 -10.25 -6.54
N LEU A 74 8.84 -11.22 -5.64
CA LEU A 74 9.91 -11.99 -5.00
C LEU A 74 10.67 -12.85 -6.01
N LYS A 75 9.97 -13.56 -6.90
CA LYS A 75 10.58 -14.33 -8.00
C LYS A 75 11.40 -13.42 -8.92
N MET A 76 10.88 -12.25 -9.29
CA MET A 76 11.62 -11.24 -10.07
C MET A 76 12.89 -10.77 -9.35
N LEU A 77 12.81 -10.53 -8.03
CA LEU A 77 13.97 -10.11 -7.24
C LEU A 77 15.01 -11.24 -7.08
N GLN A 78 14.58 -12.49 -6.94
CA GLN A 78 15.49 -13.64 -6.86
C GLN A 78 16.28 -13.83 -8.17
N LYS A 79 15.66 -13.55 -9.32
CA LYS A 79 16.34 -13.57 -10.63
C LYS A 79 17.44 -12.51 -10.76
N ASP A 80 17.32 -11.38 -10.05
CA ASP A 80 18.26 -10.26 -10.08
C ASP A 80 19.00 -10.07 -8.74
N PRO A 81 20.11 -10.80 -8.47
CA PRO A 81 20.84 -10.74 -7.19
C PRO A 81 21.25 -9.33 -6.76
N LEU A 82 21.65 -8.47 -7.71
CA LEU A 82 22.04 -7.08 -7.44
C LEU A 82 20.86 -6.23 -6.95
N LYS A 83 19.67 -6.42 -7.53
CA LYS A 83 18.44 -5.68 -7.18
C LYS A 83 17.96 -6.11 -5.79
N LEU A 84 18.02 -7.41 -5.52
CA LEU A 84 17.74 -7.98 -4.21
C LEU A 84 18.67 -7.42 -3.13
N ARG A 85 19.99 -7.41 -3.37
CA ARG A 85 20.97 -6.85 -2.43
C ARG A 85 20.70 -5.37 -2.12
N ARG A 86 20.38 -4.55 -3.14
CA ARG A 86 20.00 -3.15 -2.95
C ARG A 86 18.75 -3.01 -2.06
N LYS A 87 17.73 -3.84 -2.26
CA LYS A 87 16.50 -3.83 -1.44
C LYS A 87 16.80 -4.19 0.03
N GLN A 88 17.65 -5.19 0.26
CA GLN A 88 18.08 -5.58 1.61
C GLN A 88 18.82 -4.43 2.32
N LEU A 89 19.80 -3.81 1.66
CA LEU A 89 20.57 -2.70 2.23
C LEU A 89 19.68 -1.51 2.60
N ARG A 90 18.71 -1.15 1.75
CA ARG A 90 17.76 -0.07 2.08
C ARG A 90 16.95 -0.42 3.33
N THR A 91 16.58 -1.69 3.48
CA THR A 91 15.78 -2.15 4.61
C THR A 91 16.58 -2.15 5.91
N SER A 92 17.80 -2.70 5.90
CA SER A 92 18.71 -2.66 7.05
C SER A 92 19.07 -1.23 7.46
N ASN A 93 19.30 -0.34 6.49
CA ASN A 93 19.60 1.06 6.78
C ASN A 93 18.42 1.77 7.45
N ARG A 94 17.18 1.55 6.96
CA ARG A 94 15.98 2.09 7.62
C ARG A 94 15.83 1.55 9.04
N GLN A 95 16.08 0.26 9.27
CA GLN A 95 16.02 -0.35 10.61
C GLN A 95 17.06 0.26 11.54
N LYS A 96 18.30 0.41 11.08
CA LYS A 96 19.39 1.04 11.84
C LYS A 96 19.06 2.48 12.24
N ILE A 97 18.54 3.28 11.30
CA ILE A 97 18.12 4.67 11.60
C ILE A 97 17.01 4.68 12.65
N LYS A 98 15.99 3.82 12.49
CA LYS A 98 14.89 3.72 13.47
C LYS A 98 15.40 3.32 14.86
N GLN A 99 16.32 2.36 14.94
CA GLN A 99 16.91 1.91 16.20
C GLN A 99 17.73 3.02 16.86
N ASN A 100 18.55 3.74 16.09
CA ASN A 100 19.34 4.85 16.61
C ASN A 100 18.44 5.98 17.13
N ASN A 101 17.41 6.35 16.38
CA ASN A 101 16.45 7.36 16.81
C ASN A 101 15.71 6.92 18.09
N PHE A 102 15.30 5.65 18.17
CA PHE A 102 14.66 5.10 19.36
C PHE A 102 15.57 5.15 20.59
N LEU A 103 16.83 4.76 20.47
CA LEU A 103 17.80 4.81 21.57
C LEU A 103 18.15 6.24 21.98
N SER A 104 17.98 7.24 21.11
CA SER A 104 18.23 8.64 21.45
C SER A 104 17.07 9.32 22.18
N GLU A 105 15.88 8.73 22.17
CA GLU A 105 14.67 9.28 22.82
C GLU A 105 14.44 8.75 24.25
N ILE A 106 15.21 7.72 24.66
CA ILE A 106 15.21 7.14 26.01
C ILE A 106 16.26 7.86 26.86
#